data_AF-A0A916X639-F1
#
_entry.id   AF-A0A916X639-F1
#
_cell.length_a   1.000
_cell.length_b   1.000
_cell.length_c   1.000
_cell.angle_alpha   90.00
_cell.angle_beta   90.00
_cell.angle_gamma   90.00
#
_symmetry.space_group_name_H-M   'P 1'
#
loop_
_entity.id
_entity.type
_entity.pdbx_description
1 polymer ?
#
loop_
_entity_poly.entity_id
_entity_poly.type
_entity_poly.pdbx_seq_one_letter_code
_entity_poly.pdbx_strand_id
1 'polypeptide(L)'
;MIIACPACSTRYAVPDSAIGVDGRTVRCAKCRHSWYQEGPELVTEEAAAAPPPARSEAVTPSPPRDTMQRPATQAAPQGEPVAPGRASPPERKEPLPSPPPPPPPSAPARTASTYYDDTVGARYSDEAPSSFEHSPPFRPRRNWTKIGTIAAGVFAVVTLSLTGAVAWFGLPDWVPIPRQAFTQAQPDLQLDFPRKRQDRKLLPDGTEFFSVSGTIRNIGGESRRVPSLLVVLRDERERIVYEKEIVPAKRELAPGEIQTVNEALTDIPKASAAAEIGWKPE
;
A
#
# COMPACT_ATOMS: atom_id res chain seq x y z
N MET A 1 -12.20 17.96 -36.09
CA MET A 1 -11.30 16.79 -36.30
C MET A 1 -9.82 17.19 -36.17
N ILE A 2 -8.92 16.21 -35.96
CA ILE A 2 -7.46 16.43 -35.99
C ILE A 2 -6.90 15.84 -37.28
N ILE A 3 -6.13 16.62 -38.04
CA ILE A 3 -5.47 16.18 -39.27
C ILE A 3 -3.95 16.22 -39.10
N ALA A 4 -3.23 15.34 -39.78
CA ALA A 4 -1.76 15.27 -39.70
C ALA A 4 -1.14 15.42 -41.09
N CYS A 5 -0.12 16.28 -41.20
CA CYS A 5 0.59 16.44 -42.46
C CYS A 5 1.43 15.19 -42.78
N PRO A 6 1.27 14.55 -43.95
CA PRO A 6 2.00 13.32 -44.29
C PRO A 6 3.50 13.54 -44.48
N ALA A 7 3.93 14.77 -44.81
CA ALA A 7 5.34 15.09 -45.07
C ALA A 7 6.17 15.42 -43.82
N CYS A 8 5.54 15.88 -42.73
CA CYS A 8 6.28 16.34 -41.54
C CYS A 8 5.59 16.03 -40.20
N SER A 9 4.56 15.18 -40.23
CA SER A 9 3.77 14.69 -39.09
C SER A 9 3.22 15.74 -38.12
N THR A 10 3.18 17.01 -38.54
CA THR A 10 2.63 18.11 -37.74
C THR A 10 1.10 18.00 -37.70
N ARG A 11 0.53 18.07 -36.49
CA ARG A 11 -0.91 17.90 -36.23
C ARG A 11 -1.61 19.24 -36.13
N TYR A 12 -2.79 19.36 -36.72
CA TYR A 12 -3.62 20.56 -36.70
C TYR A 12 -5.04 20.21 -36.24
N ALA A 13 -5.60 21.04 -35.35
CA ALA A 13 -7.01 20.99 -35.00
C ALA A 13 -7.80 21.87 -35.97
N VAL A 14 -8.71 21.26 -36.73
CA VAL A 14 -9.51 21.92 -37.76
C VAL A 14 -10.99 21.59 -37.51
N PRO A 15 -11.89 22.59 -37.50
CA PRO A 15 -13.32 22.33 -37.39
C PRO A 15 -13.82 21.55 -38.62
N ASP A 16 -14.74 20.62 -38.40
CA ASP A 16 -15.23 19.69 -39.42
C ASP A 16 -15.91 20.42 -40.60
N SER A 17 -16.52 21.57 -40.31
CA SER A 17 -17.12 22.47 -41.29
C SER A 17 -16.11 23.12 -42.25
N ALA A 18 -14.82 23.19 -41.90
CA ALA A 18 -13.79 23.79 -42.75
C ALA A 18 -13.24 22.83 -43.82
N ILE A 19 -13.36 21.51 -43.59
CA ILE A 19 -13.08 20.47 -44.59
C ILE A 19 -14.34 20.22 -45.43
N GLY A 20 -15.53 20.17 -44.79
CA GLY A 20 -16.78 19.81 -45.45
C GLY A 20 -16.87 18.32 -45.76
N VAL A 21 -18.07 17.84 -46.06
CA VAL A 21 -18.35 16.40 -46.30
C VAL A 21 -17.69 15.85 -47.56
N ASP A 22 -17.53 16.69 -48.58
CA ASP A 22 -16.89 16.30 -49.84
C ASP A 22 -15.37 16.12 -49.69
N GLY A 23 -14.78 16.61 -48.60
CA GLY A 23 -13.35 16.74 -48.43
C GLY A 23 -12.78 18.01 -49.04
N ARG A 24 -11.53 18.33 -48.69
CA ARG A 24 -10.84 19.55 -49.15
C ARG A 24 -9.33 19.37 -49.21
N THR A 25 -8.71 20.01 -50.22
CA THR A 25 -7.25 20.15 -50.27
C THR A 25 -6.77 21.15 -49.22
N VAL A 26 -5.89 20.70 -48.33
CA VAL A 26 -5.29 21.50 -47.25
C VAL A 26 -3.79 21.63 -47.45
N ARG A 27 -3.20 22.73 -46.95
CA ARG A 27 -1.75 23.00 -47.05
C ARG A 27 -1.13 23.14 -45.68
N CYS A 28 -0.03 22.42 -45.44
CA CYS A 28 0.70 22.48 -44.17
C CYS A 28 1.34 23.86 -43.96
N ALA A 29 1.10 24.49 -42.83
CA ALA A 29 1.74 25.76 -42.47
C ALA A 29 3.26 25.62 -42.22
N LYS A 30 3.73 24.43 -41.82
CA LYS A 30 5.14 24.15 -41.50
C LYS A 30 5.99 23.78 -42.71
N CYS A 31 5.57 22.84 -43.55
CA CYS A 31 6.37 22.37 -44.70
C CYS A 31 5.77 22.73 -46.07
N ARG A 32 4.61 23.41 -46.10
CA ARG A 32 3.96 23.91 -47.31
C ARG A 32 3.48 22.82 -48.28
N HIS A 33 3.59 21.55 -47.91
CA HIS A 33 3.02 20.41 -48.61
C HIS A 33 1.48 20.48 -48.60
N SER A 34 0.88 20.28 -49.77
CA SER A 34 -0.58 20.24 -49.96
C SER A 34 -1.05 18.80 -50.17
N TRP A 35 -2.08 18.39 -49.43
CA TRP A 35 -2.70 17.06 -49.57
C TRP A 35 -4.22 17.17 -49.47
N TYR A 36 -4.92 16.13 -49.93
CA TYR A 36 -6.38 16.06 -49.85
C TYR A 36 -6.81 15.44 -48.52
N GLN A 37 -7.76 16.06 -47.83
CA GLN A 37 -8.35 15.55 -46.61
C GLN A 37 -9.82 15.20 -46.86
N GLU A 38 -10.18 13.95 -46.63
CA GLU A 38 -11.56 13.48 -46.68
C GLU A 38 -12.36 14.09 -45.52
N GLY A 39 -13.61 14.45 -45.81
CA GLY A 39 -14.57 14.95 -44.83
C GLY A 39 -14.99 13.87 -43.84
N PRO A 40 -15.56 14.24 -42.69
CA PRO A 40 -16.21 13.26 -41.83
C PRO A 40 -17.39 12.63 -42.58
N GLU A 41 -17.41 11.30 -42.63
CA GLU A 41 -18.51 10.54 -43.21
C GLU A 41 -19.75 10.75 -42.34
N LEU A 42 -20.71 11.56 -42.82
CA LEU A 42 -22.02 11.63 -42.22
C LEU A 42 -22.70 10.31 -42.50
N VAL A 43 -22.79 9.46 -41.47
CA VAL A 43 -23.61 8.26 -41.52
C VAL A 43 -25.05 8.75 -41.65
N THR A 44 -25.56 8.77 -42.88
CA THR A 44 -26.99 8.94 -43.14
C THR A 44 -27.69 7.82 -42.39
N GLU A 45 -28.46 8.22 -41.38
CA GLU A 45 -29.35 7.40 -40.57
C GLU A 45 -30.53 6.93 -41.44
N GLU A 46 -30.25 6.23 -42.54
CA GLU A 46 -31.23 5.60 -43.44
C GLU A 46 -30.61 4.38 -44.14
N ALA A 47 -29.99 3.50 -43.34
CA ALA A 47 -29.65 2.14 -43.75
C ALA A 47 -29.76 1.19 -42.56
N ALA A 48 -30.92 1.22 -41.88
CA ALA A 48 -31.39 0.03 -41.21
C ALA A 48 -31.79 -1.03 -42.26
N ALA A 49 -31.43 -2.27 -41.98
CA ALA A 49 -31.81 -3.52 -42.67
C ALA A 49 -30.91 -4.02 -43.82
N ALA A 50 -29.73 -4.53 -43.45
CA ALA A 50 -29.25 -5.81 -44.00
C ALA A 50 -28.27 -6.47 -43.01
N PRO A 51 -28.59 -7.64 -42.41
CA PRO A 51 -27.58 -8.43 -41.72
C PRO A 51 -26.59 -9.00 -42.75
N PRO A 52 -25.27 -8.90 -42.54
CA PRO A 52 -24.31 -9.54 -43.44
C PRO A 52 -24.50 -11.07 -43.37
N PRO A 53 -24.59 -11.78 -44.50
CA PRO A 53 -24.66 -13.24 -44.49
C PRO A 53 -23.38 -13.80 -43.88
N ALA A 54 -23.56 -14.70 -42.91
CA ALA A 54 -22.52 -15.51 -42.32
C ALA A 54 -21.68 -16.17 -43.41
N ARG A 55 -20.48 -15.65 -43.64
CA ARG A 55 -19.44 -16.34 -44.39
C ARG A 55 -18.61 -17.12 -43.37
N SER A 56 -18.97 -18.39 -43.22
CA SER A 56 -18.06 -19.42 -42.67
C SER A 56 -16.84 -19.52 -43.57
N GLU A 57 -15.75 -18.87 -43.21
CA GLU A 57 -14.42 -19.31 -43.57
C GLU A 57 -13.82 -20.00 -42.35
N ALA A 58 -13.87 -21.34 -42.40
CA ALA A 58 -13.10 -22.19 -41.51
C ALA A 58 -11.61 -21.98 -41.81
N VAL A 59 -10.95 -21.14 -41.02
CA VAL A 59 -9.48 -21.13 -40.92
C VAL A 59 -9.11 -22.02 -39.74
N THR A 60 -8.81 -23.27 -40.06
CA THR A 60 -8.15 -24.23 -39.17
C THR A 60 -6.86 -23.62 -38.62
N PRO A 61 -6.65 -23.54 -37.30
CA PRO A 61 -5.35 -23.17 -36.76
C PRO A 61 -4.39 -24.34 -36.94
N SER A 62 -3.42 -24.18 -37.85
CA SER A 62 -2.26 -25.07 -37.94
C SER A 62 -1.22 -24.61 -36.90
N PRO A 63 -0.80 -25.47 -35.95
CA PRO A 63 0.18 -25.09 -34.94
C PRO A 63 1.60 -25.05 -35.55
N PRO A 64 2.43 -24.03 -35.27
CA PRO A 64 3.86 -24.17 -35.50
C PRO A 64 4.42 -25.14 -34.46
N ARG A 65 4.83 -26.32 -34.94
CA ARG A 65 5.64 -27.27 -34.20
C ARG A 65 7.01 -26.66 -33.92
N ASP A 66 7.41 -26.81 -32.65
CA ASP A 66 8.76 -27.03 -32.14
C ASP A 66 9.94 -26.46 -32.93
N THR A 67 10.54 -25.42 -32.36
CA THR A 67 12.00 -25.38 -32.26
C THR A 67 12.37 -25.18 -30.80
N MET A 68 12.28 -26.28 -30.07
CA MET A 68 12.94 -26.49 -28.78
C MET A 68 14.44 -26.30 -28.99
N GLN A 69 14.99 -25.16 -28.55
CA GLN A 69 16.43 -24.92 -28.60
C GLN A 69 16.94 -24.32 -27.29
N ARG A 70 17.04 -25.18 -26.28
CA ARG A 70 18.12 -25.22 -25.27
C ARG A 70 17.98 -26.57 -24.54
N PRO A 71 19.02 -27.43 -24.45
CA PRO A 71 20.26 -27.07 -23.76
C PRO A 71 21.55 -27.70 -24.36
N ALA A 72 22.57 -26.88 -24.57
CA ALA A 72 23.95 -27.38 -24.63
C ALA A 72 24.64 -27.00 -23.33
N THR A 73 24.76 -28.02 -22.48
CA THR A 73 25.75 -28.16 -21.41
C THR A 73 27.12 -27.69 -21.90
N GLN A 74 27.69 -26.69 -21.24
CA GLN A 74 29.14 -26.58 -21.11
C GLN A 74 29.49 -26.63 -19.63
N ALA A 75 30.43 -27.54 -19.37
CA ALA A 75 30.89 -27.99 -18.09
C ALA A 75 31.57 -26.86 -17.28
N ALA A 76 31.32 -26.85 -15.98
CA ALA A 76 32.28 -26.33 -15.01
C ALA A 76 33.55 -27.20 -15.03
N PRO A 77 34.70 -26.65 -14.61
CA PRO A 77 35.17 -27.10 -13.30
C PRO A 77 35.81 -26.00 -12.44
N GLN A 78 35.57 -26.13 -11.12
CA GLN A 78 36.53 -25.97 -10.00
C GLN A 78 37.12 -24.55 -9.80
N GLY A 79 37.09 -23.92 -8.62
CA GLY A 79 37.18 -24.45 -7.27
C GLY A 79 38.44 -23.88 -6.60
N GLU A 80 38.28 -22.71 -5.95
CA GLU A 80 38.97 -22.27 -4.71
C GLU A 80 40.49 -21.93 -4.76
N PRO A 81 41.08 -21.29 -3.73
CA PRO A 81 40.85 -19.96 -3.14
C PRO A 81 42.08 -19.03 -3.30
N VAL A 82 41.92 -17.71 -3.15
CA VAL A 82 43.05 -16.84 -2.79
C VAL A 82 42.67 -15.93 -1.63
N ALA A 83 43.49 -16.07 -0.59
CA ALA A 83 43.40 -15.53 0.75
C ALA A 83 43.62 -14.00 0.84
N PRO A 84 43.43 -13.38 2.02
CA PRO A 84 43.28 -11.94 2.19
C PRO A 84 44.64 -11.23 2.28
N GLY A 85 44.72 -10.03 1.73
CA GLY A 85 45.81 -9.08 1.96
C GLY A 85 45.25 -7.66 1.83
N ARG A 86 45.59 -6.66 2.64
CA ARG A 86 46.75 -6.48 3.53
C ARG A 86 46.34 -5.54 4.66
N ALA A 87 46.85 -5.83 5.85
CA ALA A 87 46.97 -4.91 6.95
C ALA A 87 47.80 -3.67 6.55
N SER A 88 47.40 -2.51 7.05
CA SER A 88 48.22 -1.28 6.96
C SER A 88 49.49 -1.44 7.81
N PRO A 89 50.67 -0.95 7.34
CA PRO A 89 51.93 -1.05 8.09
C PRO A 89 51.90 -0.23 9.39
N PRO A 90 52.55 -0.68 10.48
CA PRO A 90 52.76 0.17 11.65
C PRO A 90 53.86 1.19 11.36
N GLU A 91 53.57 2.44 11.68
CA GLU A 91 54.50 3.57 11.60
C GLU A 91 55.70 3.35 12.53
N ARG A 92 56.89 3.32 11.93
CA ARG A 92 58.18 3.24 12.61
C ARG A 92 58.49 4.57 13.28
N LYS A 93 58.42 4.63 14.61
CA LYS A 93 59.03 5.71 15.39
C LYS A 93 60.53 5.46 15.54
N GLU A 94 61.30 6.46 15.17
CA GLU A 94 62.75 6.54 15.36
C GLU A 94 63.11 6.56 16.87
N PRO A 95 64.26 6.01 17.29
CA PRO A 95 64.60 5.90 18.70
C PRO A 95 65.15 7.22 19.25
N LEU A 96 64.52 7.78 20.28
CA LEU A 96 65.13 8.86 21.08
C LEU A 96 66.18 8.27 22.06
N PRO A 97 67.24 9.02 22.39
CA PRO A 97 68.33 8.55 23.24
C PRO A 97 67.89 8.36 24.71
N SER A 98 68.41 7.31 25.33
CA SER A 98 68.16 6.93 26.74
C SER A 98 68.70 7.99 27.71
N PRO A 99 67.96 8.39 28.75
CA PRO A 99 68.48 9.24 29.82
C PRO A 99 69.43 8.46 30.77
N PRO A 100 70.35 9.15 31.47
CA PRO A 100 71.31 8.52 32.37
C PRO A 100 70.65 7.89 33.60
N PRO A 101 71.28 6.88 34.24
CA PRO A 101 70.70 6.19 35.39
C PRO A 101 70.58 7.12 36.62
N PRO A 102 69.51 6.97 37.42
CA PRO A 102 69.31 7.76 38.62
C PRO A 102 70.28 7.38 39.76
N PRO A 103 70.59 8.31 40.68
CA PRO A 103 71.43 8.03 41.84
C PRO A 103 70.75 7.06 42.83
N PRO A 104 71.52 6.33 43.65
CA PRO A 104 70.97 5.35 44.59
C PRO A 104 70.09 6.02 45.66
N PRO A 105 69.01 5.35 46.11
CA PRO A 105 68.08 5.92 47.07
C PRO A 105 68.74 6.10 48.44
N SER A 106 68.63 7.32 48.97
CA SER A 106 68.95 7.63 50.36
C SER A 106 67.95 6.91 51.27
N ALA A 107 68.46 6.16 52.26
CA ALA A 107 67.64 5.44 53.23
C ALA A 107 66.69 6.40 53.98
N PRO A 108 65.40 6.06 54.14
CA PRO A 108 64.47 6.92 54.85
C PRO A 108 64.86 7.00 56.34
N ALA A 109 64.96 8.23 56.85
CA ALA A 109 65.02 8.50 58.27
C ALA A 109 63.75 7.92 58.93
N ARG A 110 63.92 7.14 60.00
CA ARG A 110 62.82 6.57 60.78
C ARG A 110 62.06 7.72 61.45
N THR A 111 60.96 8.13 60.85
CA THR A 111 59.94 8.93 61.53
C THR A 111 59.19 8.05 62.52
N ALA A 112 58.90 8.64 63.68
CA ALA A 112 58.35 7.99 64.86
C ALA A 112 57.09 7.17 64.56
N SER A 113 56.94 6.07 65.30
CA SER A 113 55.79 5.16 65.28
C SER A 113 54.45 5.91 65.28
N THR A 114 53.77 5.88 64.14
CA THR A 114 52.31 6.07 64.10
C THR A 114 51.68 4.99 64.96
N TYR A 115 51.11 5.42 66.09
CA TYR A 115 50.19 4.62 66.89
C TYR A 115 49.07 4.13 65.98
N TYR A 116 49.03 2.83 65.74
CA TYR A 116 48.03 2.19 64.90
C TYR A 116 46.75 2.04 65.74
N ASP A 117 45.87 3.02 65.64
CA ASP A 117 44.53 2.94 66.23
C ASP A 117 43.63 2.15 65.27
N ASP A 118 43.52 0.85 65.52
CA ASP A 118 42.71 -0.07 64.72
C ASP A 118 41.19 0.13 64.90
N THR A 119 40.76 1.13 65.69
CA THR A 119 39.34 1.36 66.01
C THR A 119 38.66 2.44 65.15
N VAL A 120 39.38 3.14 64.27
CA VAL A 120 38.84 4.32 63.55
C VAL A 120 38.63 4.09 62.05
N GLY A 121 39.11 2.97 61.48
CA GLY A 121 39.13 2.77 60.02
C GLY A 121 38.53 1.48 59.47
N ALA A 122 38.39 0.43 60.28
CA ALA A 122 37.80 -0.83 59.82
C ALA A 122 36.29 -0.82 60.10
N ARG A 123 35.48 -0.41 59.11
CA ARG A 123 34.12 -0.95 59.04
C ARG A 123 34.28 -2.46 58.86
N TYR A 124 34.15 -3.20 59.96
CA TYR A 124 34.07 -4.66 59.96
C TYR A 124 33.23 -5.10 58.77
N SER A 125 33.85 -5.75 57.80
CA SER A 125 33.16 -6.34 56.64
C SER A 125 32.49 -7.67 57.01
N ASP A 126 32.10 -7.82 58.28
CA ASP A 126 31.35 -8.95 58.86
C ASP A 126 29.92 -8.54 59.23
N GLU A 127 29.31 -7.63 58.46
CA GLU A 127 27.84 -7.53 58.40
C GLU A 127 27.23 -8.55 57.42
N ALA A 128 27.97 -9.60 57.08
CA ALA A 128 27.35 -10.79 56.52
C ALA A 128 26.61 -11.50 57.66
N PRO A 129 25.32 -11.83 57.50
CA PRO A 129 24.55 -12.49 58.55
C PRO A 129 25.26 -13.78 58.97
N SER A 130 25.47 -13.91 60.29
CA SER A 130 26.22 -15.02 60.86
C SER A 130 25.52 -16.34 60.56
N SER A 131 26.26 -17.41 60.27
CA SER A 131 25.71 -18.76 60.14
C SER A 131 25.07 -19.29 61.44
N PHE A 132 25.33 -18.61 62.55
CA PHE A 132 24.77 -18.89 63.87
C PHE A 132 23.71 -17.88 64.31
N GLU A 133 23.36 -16.92 63.45
CA GLU A 133 22.31 -15.95 63.75
C GLU A 133 20.94 -16.64 63.80
N HIS A 134 20.14 -16.29 64.80
CA HIS A 134 18.88 -16.96 65.08
C HIS A 134 17.85 -16.67 63.96
N SER A 135 17.80 -17.55 62.96
CA SER A 135 16.75 -17.46 61.94
C SER A 135 15.43 -17.98 62.51
N PRO A 136 14.31 -17.25 62.37
CA PRO A 136 13.02 -17.69 62.89
C PRO A 136 12.65 -19.05 62.27
N PRO A 137 12.20 -20.03 63.08
CA PRO A 137 11.98 -21.41 62.63
C PRO A 137 10.90 -21.54 61.55
N PHE A 138 10.06 -20.51 61.38
CA PHE A 138 9.02 -20.47 60.36
C PHE A 138 9.15 -19.22 59.50
N ARG A 139 9.84 -19.34 58.36
CA ARG A 139 9.71 -18.35 57.30
C ARG A 139 8.30 -18.46 56.71
N PRO A 140 7.56 -17.36 56.52
CA PRO A 140 6.28 -17.40 55.85
C PRO A 140 6.49 -17.95 54.44
N ARG A 141 6.00 -19.17 54.21
CA ARG A 141 6.06 -19.82 52.90
C ARG A 141 5.21 -18.98 51.95
N ARG A 142 5.86 -18.38 50.95
CA ARG A 142 5.14 -17.63 49.91
C ARG A 142 4.20 -18.60 49.19
N ASN A 143 2.90 -18.43 49.43
CA ASN A 143 1.91 -19.30 48.84
C ASN A 143 1.67 -18.86 47.38
N TRP A 144 2.47 -19.41 46.47
CA TRP A 144 2.44 -19.08 45.04
C TRP A 144 1.05 -19.27 44.42
N THR A 145 0.23 -20.21 44.91
CA THR A 145 -1.14 -20.39 44.42
C THR A 145 -2.06 -19.23 44.85
N LYS A 146 -1.89 -18.69 46.06
CA LYS A 146 -2.63 -17.49 46.51
C LYS A 146 -2.23 -16.25 45.71
N ILE A 147 -0.96 -16.10 45.36
CA ILE A 147 -0.50 -14.97 44.54
C ILE A 147 -0.98 -15.13 43.10
N GLY A 148 -0.91 -16.33 42.54
CA GLY A 148 -1.43 -16.64 41.21
C GLY A 148 -2.93 -16.37 41.11
N THR A 149 -3.71 -16.75 42.13
CA THR A 149 -5.17 -16.47 42.16
C THR A 149 -5.50 -15.00 42.30
N ILE A 150 -4.75 -14.24 43.13
CA ILE A 150 -4.91 -12.79 43.21
C ILE A 150 -4.55 -12.13 41.87
N ALA A 151 -3.43 -12.52 41.25
CA ALA A 151 -3.02 -11.98 39.96
C ALA A 151 -4.04 -12.28 38.85
N ALA A 152 -4.57 -13.52 38.80
CA ALA A 152 -5.62 -13.90 37.86
C ALA A 152 -6.91 -13.11 38.09
N GLY A 153 -7.31 -12.89 39.36
CA GLY A 153 -8.45 -12.07 39.72
C GLY A 153 -8.30 -10.62 39.24
N VAL A 154 -7.14 -10.00 39.50
CA VAL A 154 -6.83 -8.65 39.01
C VAL A 154 -6.87 -8.59 37.49
N PHE A 155 -6.25 -9.55 36.80
CA PHE A 155 -6.26 -9.62 35.34
C PHE A 155 -7.68 -9.75 34.78
N ALA A 156 -8.51 -10.60 35.36
CA ALA A 156 -9.90 -10.77 34.95
C ALA A 156 -10.70 -9.47 35.12
N VAL A 157 -10.55 -8.78 36.25
CA VAL A 157 -11.22 -7.48 36.49
C VAL A 157 -10.75 -6.42 35.52
N VAL A 158 -9.44 -6.32 35.25
CA VAL A 158 -8.89 -5.35 34.29
C VAL A 158 -9.40 -5.64 32.88
N THR A 159 -9.39 -6.91 32.47
CA THR A 159 -9.84 -7.31 31.13
C THR A 159 -11.32 -7.03 30.96
N LEU A 160 -12.16 -7.42 31.92
CA LEU A 160 -13.60 -7.13 31.89
C LEU A 160 -13.89 -5.63 31.90
N SER A 161 -13.14 -4.86 32.70
CA SER A 161 -13.28 -3.40 32.74
C SER A 161 -12.90 -2.77 31.40
N LEU A 162 -11.83 -3.24 30.77
CA LEU A 162 -11.40 -2.75 29.45
C LEU A 162 -12.41 -3.13 28.36
N THR A 163 -12.90 -4.38 28.34
CA THR A 163 -13.95 -4.81 27.42
C THR A 163 -15.23 -4.02 27.61
N GLY A 164 -15.65 -3.78 28.87
CA GLY A 164 -16.79 -2.94 29.20
C GLY A 164 -16.61 -1.49 28.73
N ALA A 165 -15.40 -0.93 28.90
CA ALA A 165 -15.09 0.41 28.42
C ALA A 165 -15.18 0.51 26.89
N VAL A 166 -14.63 -0.47 26.15
CA VAL A 166 -14.74 -0.53 24.69
C VAL A 166 -16.20 -0.70 24.23
N ALA A 167 -16.99 -1.52 24.94
CA ALA A 167 -18.40 -1.71 24.61
C ALA A 167 -19.25 -0.45 24.84
N TRP A 168 -18.93 0.36 25.85
CA TRP A 168 -19.69 1.57 26.20
C TRP A 168 -19.25 2.81 25.41
N PHE A 169 -17.94 3.04 25.32
CA PHE A 169 -17.36 4.23 24.69
C PHE A 169 -17.02 4.02 23.21
N GLY A 170 -17.09 2.78 22.72
CA GLY A 170 -16.63 2.41 21.39
C GLY A 170 -15.11 2.34 21.30
N LEU A 171 -14.63 1.99 20.11
CA LEU A 171 -13.21 1.97 19.80
C LEU A 171 -12.72 3.39 19.50
N PRO A 172 -11.58 3.82 20.06
CA PRO A 172 -11.00 5.13 19.75
C PRO A 172 -10.65 5.28 18.27
N ASP A 173 -10.72 6.52 17.74
CA ASP A 173 -10.41 6.82 16.33
C ASP A 173 -8.97 6.53 15.89
N TRP A 174 -8.04 6.43 16.84
CA TRP A 174 -6.63 6.12 16.55
C TRP A 174 -6.38 4.63 16.29
N VAL A 175 -7.35 3.76 16.61
CA VAL A 175 -7.21 2.32 16.38
C VAL A 175 -7.50 2.02 14.90
N PRO A 176 -6.54 1.48 14.13
CA PRO A 176 -6.65 1.29 12.69
C PRO A 176 -7.45 0.02 12.35
N ILE A 177 -8.71 -0.04 12.79
CA ILE A 177 -9.60 -1.12 12.37
C ILE A 177 -10.21 -0.73 11.02
N PRO A 178 -10.15 -1.60 10.00
CA PRO A 178 -10.82 -1.36 8.73
C PRO A 178 -12.32 -1.28 8.97
N ARG A 179 -12.87 -0.06 9.04
CA ARG A 179 -14.31 0.14 9.09
C ARG A 179 -14.89 -0.33 7.77
N GLN A 180 -15.89 -1.21 7.83
CA GLN A 180 -16.68 -1.57 6.67
C GLN A 180 -17.44 -0.32 6.22
N ALA A 181 -17.02 0.25 5.09
CA ALA A 181 -17.69 1.41 4.50
C ALA A 181 -19.05 1.05 3.87
N PHE A 182 -19.31 -0.24 3.66
CA PHE A 182 -20.47 -0.74 2.95
C PHE A 182 -21.25 -1.74 3.80
N THR A 183 -22.56 -1.75 3.64
CA THR A 183 -23.44 -2.79 4.19
C THR A 183 -23.16 -4.15 3.54
N GLN A 184 -23.49 -5.24 4.25
CA GLN A 184 -23.46 -6.59 3.70
C GLN A 184 -24.10 -6.64 2.31
N ALA A 185 -23.50 -7.43 1.42
CA ALA A 185 -24.03 -7.65 0.08
C ALA A 185 -25.50 -8.08 0.15
N GLN A 186 -26.38 -7.36 -0.55
CA GLN A 186 -27.75 -7.84 -0.73
C GLN A 186 -27.71 -9.20 -1.45
N PRO A 187 -28.42 -10.22 -0.97
CA PRO A 187 -28.30 -11.58 -1.50
C PRO A 187 -28.75 -11.68 -2.96
N ASP A 188 -29.67 -10.82 -3.39
CA ASP A 188 -30.30 -10.89 -4.72
C ASP A 188 -29.85 -9.76 -5.67
N LEU A 189 -29.06 -8.78 -5.22
CA LEU A 189 -28.55 -7.70 -6.06
C LEU A 189 -27.04 -7.80 -6.21
N GLN A 190 -26.60 -8.12 -7.42
CA GLN A 190 -25.19 -8.20 -7.77
C GLN A 190 -24.70 -6.85 -8.32
N LEU A 191 -23.61 -6.35 -7.73
CA LEU A 191 -22.88 -5.17 -8.17
C LEU A 191 -21.70 -5.60 -9.05
N ASP A 192 -21.67 -5.12 -10.30
CA ASP A 192 -20.54 -5.32 -11.20
C ASP A 192 -19.93 -3.95 -11.60
N PHE A 193 -18.87 -3.56 -10.89
CA PHE A 193 -18.13 -2.31 -11.10
C PHE A 193 -16.64 -2.63 -11.36
N PRO A 194 -16.29 -3.00 -12.60
CA PRO A 194 -14.92 -3.41 -12.93
C PRO A 194 -13.95 -2.22 -12.81
N ARG A 195 -12.83 -2.43 -12.10
CA ARG A 195 -11.78 -1.39 -11.90
C ARG A 195 -11.23 -0.81 -13.20
N LYS A 196 -11.25 -1.57 -14.30
CA LYS A 196 -10.80 -1.10 -15.63
C LYS A 196 -11.68 0.00 -16.22
N ARG A 197 -12.94 0.15 -15.77
CA ARG A 197 -13.86 1.20 -16.22
C ARG A 197 -13.94 2.40 -15.28
N GLN A 198 -13.08 2.41 -14.27
CA GLN A 198 -12.93 3.49 -13.30
C GLN A 198 -11.68 4.28 -13.70
N ASP A 199 -11.88 5.39 -14.41
CA ASP A 199 -10.78 6.18 -14.96
C ASP A 199 -10.90 7.65 -14.52
N ARG A 200 -9.74 8.29 -14.32
CA ARG A 200 -9.63 9.72 -14.03
C ARG A 200 -9.46 10.44 -15.36
N LYS A 201 -10.49 11.17 -15.78
CA LYS A 201 -10.45 11.96 -17.01
C LYS A 201 -10.26 13.43 -16.67
N LEU A 202 -9.43 14.08 -17.49
CA LEU A 202 -9.22 15.52 -17.44
C LEU A 202 -10.29 16.18 -18.32
N LEU A 203 -11.06 17.09 -17.75
CA LEU A 203 -11.98 17.95 -18.48
C LEU A 203 -11.18 19.07 -19.19
N PRO A 204 -11.68 19.68 -20.28
CA PRO A 204 -10.99 20.78 -20.95
C PRO A 204 -10.64 21.97 -20.03
N ASP A 205 -11.38 22.14 -18.94
CA ASP A 205 -11.16 23.18 -17.91
C ASP A 205 -10.00 22.84 -16.94
N GLY A 206 -9.35 21.67 -17.09
CA GLY A 206 -8.23 21.21 -16.26
C GLY A 206 -8.64 20.49 -14.97
N THR A 207 -9.94 20.43 -14.66
CA THR A 207 -10.46 19.66 -13.52
C THR A 207 -10.45 18.16 -13.82
N GLU A 208 -9.95 17.37 -12.88
CA GLU A 208 -10.03 15.90 -12.93
C GLU A 208 -11.40 15.45 -12.42
N PHE A 209 -12.13 14.64 -13.19
CA PHE A 209 -13.31 13.93 -12.72
C PHE A 209 -13.08 12.43 -12.80
N PHE A 210 -13.68 11.69 -11.87
CA PHE A 210 -13.63 10.23 -11.86
C PHE A 210 -14.98 9.69 -12.30
N SER A 211 -14.99 8.96 -13.42
CA SER A 211 -16.21 8.32 -13.88
C SER A 211 -16.36 6.95 -13.21
N VAL A 212 -17.43 6.77 -12.46
CA VAL A 212 -17.84 5.47 -11.93
C VAL A 212 -18.86 4.88 -12.88
N SER A 213 -18.52 3.76 -13.52
CA SER A 213 -19.45 3.02 -14.36
C SER A 213 -19.54 1.56 -13.94
N GLY A 214 -20.76 1.04 -13.91
CA GLY A 214 -21.03 -0.34 -13.54
C GLY A 214 -22.48 -0.72 -13.77
N THR A 215 -22.80 -1.95 -13.38
CA THR A 215 -24.16 -2.48 -13.51
C THR A 215 -24.63 -3.09 -12.21
N ILE A 216 -25.93 -2.94 -11.96
CA ILE A 216 -26.67 -3.59 -10.88
C ILE A 216 -27.58 -4.61 -11.54
N ARG A 217 -27.46 -5.88 -11.15
CA ARG A 217 -28.29 -6.96 -11.66
C ARG A 217 -29.08 -7.59 -10.53
N ASN A 218 -30.39 -7.72 -10.72
CA ASN A 218 -31.20 -8.58 -9.85
C ASN A 218 -31.04 -10.04 -10.29
N ILE A 219 -30.37 -10.84 -9.46
CA ILE A 219 -30.18 -12.28 -9.68
C ILE A 219 -31.28 -13.13 -9.03
N GLY A 220 -32.15 -12.51 -8.24
CA GLY A 220 -33.28 -13.16 -7.57
C GLY A 220 -34.49 -13.38 -8.50
N GLY A 221 -35.46 -14.15 -8.00
CA GLY A 221 -36.73 -14.43 -8.67
C GLY A 221 -37.86 -13.44 -8.40
N GLU A 222 -37.62 -12.45 -7.52
CA GLU A 222 -38.61 -11.44 -7.13
C GLU A 222 -38.14 -10.03 -7.49
N SER A 223 -39.08 -9.09 -7.59
CA SER A 223 -38.71 -7.67 -7.73
C SER A 223 -38.09 -7.17 -6.44
N ARG A 224 -36.92 -6.52 -6.53
CA ARG A 224 -36.15 -6.04 -5.37
C ARG A 224 -35.95 -4.54 -5.43
N ARG A 225 -35.97 -3.90 -4.26
CA ARG A 225 -35.66 -2.48 -4.12
C ARG A 225 -34.15 -2.27 -4.09
N VAL A 226 -33.67 -1.37 -4.94
CA VAL A 226 -32.27 -0.97 -5.05
C VAL A 226 -32.00 0.18 -4.06
N PRO A 227 -31.15 -0.01 -3.05
CA PRO A 227 -30.77 1.06 -2.14
C PRO A 227 -29.73 1.99 -2.79
N SER A 228 -29.46 3.11 -2.13
CA SER A 228 -28.41 4.03 -2.56
C SER A 228 -27.03 3.36 -2.54
N LEU A 229 -26.20 3.74 -3.50
CA LEU A 229 -24.80 3.35 -3.54
C LEU A 229 -23.94 4.37 -2.81
N LEU A 230 -22.86 3.91 -2.23
CA LEU A 230 -21.80 4.73 -1.66
C LEU A 230 -20.52 4.50 -2.46
N VAL A 231 -19.88 5.59 -2.88
CA VAL A 231 -18.54 5.56 -3.45
C VAL A 231 -17.58 6.11 -2.42
N VAL A 232 -16.56 5.32 -2.11
CA VAL A 232 -15.52 5.66 -1.15
C VAL A 232 -14.17 5.64 -1.87
N LEU A 233 -13.46 6.75 -1.79
CA LEU A 233 -12.10 6.87 -2.29
C LEU A 233 -11.12 6.74 -1.14
N ARG A 234 -10.15 5.85 -1.29
CA ARG A 234 -9.09 5.59 -0.32
C ARG A 234 -7.74 6.08 -0.83
N ASP A 235 -6.90 6.57 0.08
CA ASP A 235 -5.50 6.85 -0.20
C ASP A 235 -4.63 5.58 -0.17
N GLU A 236 -3.32 5.72 -0.43
CA GLU A 236 -2.36 4.60 -0.36
C GLU A 236 -2.23 3.96 1.03
N ARG A 237 -2.72 4.64 2.08
CA ARG A 237 -2.73 4.17 3.47
C ARG A 237 -4.10 3.59 3.85
N GLU A 238 -4.93 3.27 2.86
CA GLU A 238 -6.29 2.74 2.99
C GLU A 238 -7.27 3.67 3.75
N ARG A 239 -6.92 4.94 3.97
CA ARG A 239 -7.78 5.90 4.67
C ARG A 239 -8.81 6.47 3.70
N ILE A 240 -10.05 6.59 4.17
CA ILE A 240 -11.13 7.22 3.42
C ILE A 240 -10.85 8.73 3.33
N VAL A 241 -10.66 9.24 2.11
CA VAL A 241 -10.40 10.66 1.85
C VAL A 241 -11.58 11.38 1.20
N TYR A 242 -12.51 10.64 0.62
CA TYR A 242 -13.70 11.19 -0.01
C TYR A 242 -14.82 10.16 -0.06
N GLU A 243 -16.05 10.63 0.10
CA GLU A 243 -17.27 9.82 0.14
C GLU A 243 -18.38 10.54 -0.64
N LYS A 244 -19.11 9.79 -1.48
CA LYS A 244 -20.26 10.32 -2.21
C LYS A 244 -21.36 9.28 -2.36
N GLU A 245 -22.58 9.69 -2.09
CA GLU A 245 -23.79 8.90 -2.34
C GLU A 245 -24.27 9.04 -3.79
N ILE A 246 -24.64 7.92 -4.40
CA ILE A 246 -25.23 7.85 -5.75
C ILE A 246 -26.62 7.21 -5.64
N VAL A 247 -27.62 7.93 -6.14
CA VAL A 247 -29.01 7.46 -6.17
C VAL A 247 -29.26 6.70 -7.49
N PRO A 248 -29.68 5.43 -7.44
CA PRO A 248 -29.97 4.65 -8.65
C PRO A 248 -31.17 5.21 -9.42
N ALA A 249 -31.13 5.13 -10.75
CA ALA A 249 -32.17 5.71 -11.62
C ALA A 249 -33.55 5.04 -11.43
N LYS A 250 -33.59 3.73 -11.26
CA LYS A 250 -34.77 2.95 -10.84
C LYS A 250 -34.53 2.39 -9.45
N ARG A 251 -35.49 2.61 -8.57
CA ARG A 251 -35.48 2.10 -7.19
C ARG A 251 -35.96 0.65 -7.08
N GLU A 252 -36.52 0.07 -8.14
CA GLU A 252 -36.98 -1.32 -8.17
C GLU A 252 -36.51 -1.98 -9.46
N LEU A 253 -36.01 -3.21 -9.35
CA LEU A 253 -35.58 -4.03 -10.47
C LEU A 253 -36.37 -5.32 -10.48
N ALA A 254 -36.95 -5.64 -11.64
CA ALA A 254 -37.58 -6.93 -11.89
C ALA A 254 -36.55 -8.07 -11.84
N PRO A 255 -36.98 -9.33 -11.70
CA PRO A 255 -36.10 -10.50 -11.74
C PRO A 255 -35.26 -10.51 -13.02
N GLY A 256 -33.93 -10.63 -12.91
CA GLY A 256 -33.01 -10.62 -14.04
C GLY A 256 -32.76 -9.25 -14.68
N GLU A 257 -33.44 -8.18 -14.24
CA GLU A 257 -33.26 -6.84 -14.80
C GLU A 257 -31.87 -6.29 -14.45
N ILE A 258 -31.27 -5.60 -15.42
CA ILE A 258 -29.97 -4.95 -15.29
C ILE A 258 -30.17 -3.45 -15.39
N GLN A 259 -29.60 -2.72 -14.45
CA GLN A 259 -29.50 -1.27 -14.49
C GLN A 259 -28.05 -0.84 -14.63
N THR A 260 -27.79 0.06 -15.57
CA THR A 260 -26.50 0.73 -15.72
C THR A 260 -26.44 1.96 -14.82
N VAL A 261 -25.30 2.13 -14.14
CA VAL A 261 -25.01 3.29 -13.30
C VAL A 261 -23.77 3.96 -13.89
N ASN A 262 -23.91 5.23 -14.28
CA ASN A 262 -22.84 6.05 -14.83
C ASN A 262 -22.86 7.40 -14.13
N GLU A 263 -21.95 7.60 -13.18
CA GLU A 263 -21.86 8.85 -12.42
C GLU A 263 -20.48 9.47 -12.58
N ALA A 264 -20.44 10.80 -12.72
CA ALA A 264 -19.20 11.57 -12.75
C ALA A 264 -18.99 12.26 -11.40
N LEU A 265 -17.91 11.91 -10.71
CA LEU A 265 -17.53 12.50 -9.44
C LEU A 265 -16.56 13.67 -9.70
N THR A 266 -16.91 14.86 -9.21
CA THR A 266 -16.08 16.08 -9.26
C THR A 266 -15.36 16.31 -7.93
N ASP A 267 -14.37 17.21 -7.94
CA ASP A 267 -13.68 17.71 -6.74
C ASP A 267 -12.93 16.66 -5.93
N ILE A 268 -12.33 15.69 -6.63
CA ILE A 268 -11.66 14.55 -5.99
C ILE A 268 -10.26 14.93 -5.51
N PRO A 269 -9.93 14.66 -4.23
CA PRO A 269 -8.58 14.88 -3.72
C PRO A 269 -7.53 14.08 -4.51
N LYS A 270 -6.39 14.72 -4.84
CA LYS A 270 -5.26 14.05 -5.53
C LYS A 270 -4.67 12.85 -4.77
N ALA A 271 -4.91 12.77 -3.46
CA ALA A 271 -4.45 11.68 -2.62
C ALA A 271 -5.23 10.37 -2.81
N SER A 272 -6.34 10.36 -3.57
CA SER A 272 -7.12 9.14 -3.82
C SER A 272 -6.38 8.19 -4.76
N ALA A 273 -6.11 6.96 -4.30
CA ALA A 273 -5.43 5.91 -5.07
C ALA A 273 -6.40 4.82 -5.55
N ALA A 274 -7.43 4.49 -4.77
CA ALA A 274 -8.39 3.43 -5.09
C ALA A 274 -9.83 3.87 -4.82
N ALA A 275 -10.76 3.44 -5.68
CA ALA A 275 -12.19 3.60 -5.46
C ALA A 275 -12.85 2.27 -5.15
N GLU A 276 -13.73 2.30 -4.16
CA GLU A 276 -14.59 1.19 -3.78
C GLU A 276 -16.04 1.66 -3.86
N ILE A 277 -16.90 0.78 -4.35
CA ILE A 277 -18.34 1.04 -4.49
C ILE A 277 -19.08 -0.07 -3.79
N GLY A 278 -20.09 0.29 -3.01
CA GLY A 278 -20.97 -0.67 -2.35
C GLY A 278 -22.27 -0.03 -1.93
N TRP A 279 -23.06 -0.77 -1.18
CA TRP A 279 -24.34 -0.28 -0.67
C TRP A 279 -24.12 0.67 0.50
N LYS A 280 -24.84 1.80 0.48
CA LYS A 280 -24.83 2.75 1.59
C LYS A 280 -25.44 2.09 2.84
N PRO A 281 -24.80 2.21 4.01
CA PRO A 281 -25.40 1.79 5.28
C PRO A 281 -26.60 2.67 5.63
N GLU A 282 -27.68 2.02 6.09
CA GLU A 282 -28.87 2.70 6.60
C GLU A 282 -28.62 3.33 7.98
#